data_AF-A0A975JBF8-F1
#
_entry.id   AF-A0A975JBF8-F1
#
_cell.length_a   1.000
_cell.length_b   1.000
_cell.length_c   1.000
_cell.angle_alpha   90.00
_cell.angle_beta   90.00
_cell.angle_gamma   90.00
#
_symmetry.space_group_name_H-M   'P 1'
#
loop_
_entity.id
_entity.type
_entity.pdbx_description
1 polymer ?
#
loop_
_entity_poly.entity_id
_entity_poly.type
_entity_poly.pdbx_seq_one_letter_code
_entity_poly.pdbx_strand_id
1 'polypeptide(L)' 'MNYLLAILLPPLSIFLTGHPILGILVFFIWVPALLFTGGLTHPMFILLAWFLIFSARERRARAQDLRRPD' A
#
# COMPACT_ATOMS: atom_id res chain seq x y z
N MET A 1 3.92 -0.81 -30.93
CA MET A 1 4.75 -0.37 -29.79
C MET A 1 4.09 -0.87 -28.52
N ASN A 2 4.72 -1.80 -27.82
CA ASN A 2 4.08 -2.60 -26.78
C ASN A 2 4.02 -1.88 -25.42
N TYR A 3 3.60 -0.62 -25.41
CA TYR A 3 3.54 0.22 -24.20
C TYR A 3 2.66 -0.39 -23.11
N LEU A 4 1.59 -1.08 -23.48
CA LEU A 4 0.70 -1.78 -22.55
C LEU A 4 1.42 -2.89 -21.78
N LEU A 5 2.32 -3.63 -22.46
CA LEU A 5 3.17 -4.64 -21.81
C LEU A 5 4.21 -3.99 -20.90
N ALA A 6 4.80 -2.86 -21.29
CA ALA A 6 5.76 -2.14 -20.47
C ALA A 6 5.14 -1.55 -19.19
N ILE A 7 3.87 -1.11 -19.29
CA ILE A 7 3.07 -0.63 -18.17
C ILE A 7 2.76 -1.81 -17.22
N LEU A 8 2.30 -2.96 -17.72
CA LEU A 8 2.00 -4.12 -16.86
C LEU A 8 3.22 -4.91 -16.37
N LEU A 9 4.40 -4.72 -16.96
CA LEU A 9 5.60 -5.49 -16.65
C LEU A 9 5.98 -5.48 -15.16
N PRO A 10 6.01 -4.31 -14.47
CA PRO A 10 6.44 -4.24 -13.07
C PRO A 10 5.57 -5.04 -12.10
N PRO A 11 4.23 -4.91 -12.06
CA PRO A 11 3.42 -5.74 -11.17
C PRO A 11 3.45 -7.21 -11.58
N LEU A 12 3.50 -7.53 -12.89
CA LEU A 12 3.52 -8.90 -13.37
C LEU A 12 4.83 -9.64 -12.98
N SER A 13 5.98 -8.97 -13.05
CA SER A 13 7.26 -9.53 -12.60
C SER A 13 7.25 -9.86 -11.11
N ILE A 14 6.63 -9.02 -10.27
CA ILE A 14 6.58 -9.23 -8.81
C ILE A 14 5.66 -10.42 -8.48
N PHE A 15 4.53 -10.55 -9.19
CA PHE A 15 3.66 -11.71 -9.08
C PHE A 15 4.38 -13.01 -9.49
N LEU A 16 5.14 -13.00 -10.59
CA LEU A 16 5.91 -14.15 -11.06
C LEU A 16 7.07 -14.54 -10.12
N THR A 17 7.56 -13.60 -9.30
CA THR A 17 8.62 -13.85 -8.32
C THR A 17 8.10 -14.52 -7.03
N GLY A 18 6.81 -14.85 -6.94
CA GLY A 18 6.24 -15.58 -5.80
C GLY A 18 5.98 -14.72 -4.57
N HIS A 19 5.92 -13.39 -4.73
CA HIS A 19 5.66 -12.45 -3.63
C HIS A 19 4.27 -11.81 -3.77
N PRO A 20 3.17 -12.58 -3.60
CA PRO A 20 1.81 -12.13 -3.92
C PRO A 20 1.36 -10.92 -3.08
N ILE A 21 1.79 -10.83 -1.82
CA ILE A 21 1.48 -9.69 -0.93
C ILE A 21 2.11 -8.40 -1.45
N LEU A 22 3.38 -8.46 -1.86
CA LEU A 22 4.11 -7.34 -2.47
C LEU A 22 3.53 -6.99 -3.84
N GLY A 23 3.14 -7.98 -4.63
CA GLY A 23 2.46 -7.79 -5.91
C GLY A 23 1.15 -7.03 -5.78
N ILE A 24 0.32 -7.39 -4.79
CA ILE A 24 -0.93 -6.69 -4.48
C ILE A 24 -0.65 -5.25 -4.02
N LEU A 25 0.34 -5.05 -3.15
CA LEU A 25 0.73 -3.71 -2.67
C LEU A 25 1.18 -2.82 -3.83
N VAL A 26 2.06 -3.35 -4.70
CA VAL A 26 2.57 -2.64 -5.87
C VAL A 26 1.44 -2.37 -6.86
N PHE A 27 0.54 -3.32 -7.11
CA PHE A 27 -0.62 -3.12 -7.98
C PHE A 27 -1.53 -1.99 -7.47
N PHE A 28 -1.81 -1.94 -6.17
CA PHE A 28 -2.61 -0.88 -5.53
C PHE A 28 -1.94 0.50 -5.57
N ILE A 29 -0.61 0.57 -5.60
CA ILE A 29 0.13 1.83 -5.75
C ILE A 29 0.22 2.21 -7.24
N TRP A 30 0.33 1.22 -8.11
CA TRP A 30 0.57 1.36 -9.54
C TRP A 30 -0.68 1.79 -10.31
N VAL A 31 -1.87 1.24 -9.99
CA VAL A 31 -3.14 1.63 -10.65
C VAL A 31 -3.45 3.13 -10.46
N PRO A 32 -3.36 3.70 -9.25
CA PRO A 32 -3.49 5.15 -9.06
C PRO A 32 -2.39 5.96 -9.75
N ALA A 33 -1.16 5.42 -9.86
CA ALA A 33 -0.03 6.12 -10.49
C ALA A 33 -0.28 6.38 -11.99
N LEU A 34 -1.02 5.49 -12.65
CA LEU A 34 -1.45 5.69 -14.03
C LEU A 34 -2.64 6.64 -14.19
N LEU A 35 -3.53 6.69 -13.20
CA LEU A 35 -4.75 7.51 -13.27
C LEU A 35 -4.54 8.95 -12.82
N PHE A 36 -3.58 9.20 -11.91
CA PHE A 36 -3.33 10.51 -11.31
C PHE A 36 -2.08 11.20 -11.89
N THR A 37 -1.98 11.26 -13.21
CA THR A 37 -0.96 11.98 -13.99
C THR A 37 -0.79 13.44 -13.50
N GLY A 38 -0.02 13.65 -12.42
CA GLY A 38 0.07 14.92 -11.69
C GLY A 38 0.50 14.86 -10.20
N GLY A 39 0.76 13.68 -9.62
CA GLY A 39 1.69 13.53 -8.49
C GLY A 39 1.26 13.90 -7.06
N LEU A 40 0.10 14.55 -6.84
CA LEU A 40 -0.26 15.06 -5.51
C LEU A 40 -1.06 14.09 -4.62
N THR A 41 -1.80 13.15 -5.21
CA THR A 41 -2.58 12.17 -4.46
C THR A 41 -1.74 11.02 -3.92
N HIS A 42 -0.54 10.79 -4.46
CA HIS A 42 0.39 9.76 -3.99
C HIS A 42 0.91 10.00 -2.57
N PRO A 43 1.52 11.17 -2.27
CA PRO A 43 1.97 11.47 -0.92
C PRO A 43 0.81 11.51 0.07
N MET A 44 -0.33 12.07 -0.35
CA MET A 44 -1.51 12.21 0.52
C MET A 44 -2.10 10.85 0.93
N PHE A 45 -2.12 9.87 0.02
CA PHE A 45 -2.59 8.51 0.33
C PHE A 45 -1.61 7.73 1.21
N ILE A 46 -0.30 7.86 0.97
CA ILE A 46 0.75 7.25 1.82
C ILE A 46 0.67 7.81 3.24
N LEU A 47 0.50 9.12 3.40
CA LEU A 47 0.36 9.77 4.70
C LEU A 47 -0.91 9.33 5.44
N LEU A 48 -2.04 9.22 4.73
CA LEU A 48 -3.29 8.70 5.29
C LEU A 48 -3.16 7.23 5.73
N ALA A 49 -2.55 6.38 4.91
CA ALA A 49 -2.32 4.98 5.23
C ALA A 49 -1.37 4.82 6.43
N TRP A 50 -0.27 5.60 6.46
CA TRP A 50 0.65 5.63 7.59
C TRP A 50 -0.06 6.06 8.88
N PHE A 51 -0.86 7.13 8.82
CA PHE A 51 -1.63 7.62 9.96
C PHE A 51 -2.66 6.59 10.44
N LEU A 52 -3.35 5.91 9.50
CA LEU A 52 -4.32 4.87 9.82
C LEU A 52 -3.64 3.68 10.55
N ILE A 53 -2.50 3.21 10.05
CA ILE A 53 -1.73 2.10 10.65
C ILE A 53 -1.20 2.50 12.03
N PHE A 54 -0.65 3.72 12.17
CA PHE A 54 -0.16 4.22 13.44
C PHE A 54 -1.29 4.32 14.48
N SER A 55 -2.43 4.91 14.10
CA SER A 55 -3.60 5.01 14.97
C SER A 55 -4.19 3.65 15.34
N ALA A 56 -4.12 2.67 14.44
CA ALA A 56 -4.60 1.31 14.71
C ALA A 56 -3.66 0.57 15.68
N ARG A 57 -2.34 0.77 15.57
CA ARG A 57 -1.35 0.23 16.52
C ARG A 57 -1.56 0.81 17.91
N GLU A 58 -1.74 2.13 18.02
CA GLU A 58 -1.94 2.80 19.30
C GLU A 58 -3.25 2.37 19.97
N ARG A 59 -4.33 2.24 19.21
CA ARG A 59 -5.59 1.67 19.71
C ARG A 59 -5.44 0.25 20.24
N ARG A 60 -4.69 -0.61 19.54
CA ARG A 60 -4.40 -1.98 19.99
C ARG A 60 -3.56 -1.99 21.26
N ALA A 61 -2.55 -1.12 21.35
CA ALA A 61 -1.71 -0.99 22.54
C ALA A 61 -2.53 -0.53 23.76
N ARG A 62 -3.39 0.49 23.61
CA ARG A 62 -4.31 0.93 24.67
C ARG A 62 -5.33 -0.15 25.07
N ALA A 63 -5.85 -0.90 24.11
CA ALA A 63 -6.77 -2.00 24.40
C ALA A 63 -6.10 -3.15 25.16
N GLN A 64 -4.79 -3.35 24.98
CA GLN A 64 -4.01 -4.33 25.74
C GLN A 64 -3.69 -3.83 27.15
N ASP A 65 -3.44 -2.54 27.32
CA ASP A 65 -3.18 -1.92 28.62
C ASP A 65 -4.41 -2.01 29.54
N LEU A 66 -5.62 -1.74 29.01
CA LEU A 66 -6.88 -1.90 29.75
C LEU A 66 -7.21 -3.36 30.10
N ARG A 67 -6.50 -4.34 29.51
CA ARG A 67 -6.67 -5.78 29.79
C ARG A 67 -5.67 -6.32 30.82
N ARG A 68 -4.76 -5.49 31.35
CA ARG A 68 -3.97 -5.82 32.54
C ARG A 68 -4.71 -5.31 33.78
N PRO A 69 -5.43 -6.17 34.52
CA PRO A 69 -5.81 -5.86 35.89
C PRO A 69 -4.59 -6.10 36.79
N ASP A 70 -4.09 -5.02 37.38
CA ASP A 70 -3.25 -5.03 38.58
C ASP A 70 -4.04 -5.42 39.84
#